data_AF-A0A1Q8YCT3-F1
#
_entry.id   AF-A0A1Q8YCT3-F1
#
_cell.length_a   1.000
_cell.length_b   1.000
_cell.length_c   1.000
_cell.angle_alpha   90.00
_cell.angle_beta   90.00
_cell.angle_gamma   90.00
#
_symmetry.space_group_name_H-M   'P 1'
#
loop_
_entity.id
_entity.type
_entity.pdbx_description
1 polymer ?
#
loop_
_entity_poly.entity_id
_entity_poly.type
_entity_poly.pdbx_seq_one_letter_code
_entity_poly.pdbx_strand_id
1 'polypeptide(L)'
;MATHLHAQVGPDDPDWKESDTPTPPAFSVDKLLPLAMPPYVSLTFGIDPATLAISPDGIVRYVVVARNAGGSINAMYEGIRCATGEVKTYARAGGTGPWSIVTEPQWRGFTDNLPSKHAWVFARQAACDGRATAASTPGDIVRALKK
;
A
#
# COMPACT_ATOMS: atom_id res chain seq x y z
N MET A 1 -6.43 8.81 -35.64
CA MET A 1 -5.21 8.02 -35.36
C MET A 1 -4.69 8.42 -33.99
N ALA A 2 -4.69 7.49 -33.04
CA ALA A 2 -3.82 7.39 -31.86
C ALA A 2 -4.34 6.20 -31.05
N THR A 3 -3.93 5.00 -31.46
CA THR A 3 -4.17 3.80 -30.67
C THR A 3 -3.18 3.85 -29.51
N HIS A 4 -3.65 4.24 -28.32
CA HIS A 4 -2.85 4.13 -27.11
C HIS A 4 -2.72 2.64 -26.78
N LEU A 5 -1.65 2.02 -27.26
CA LEU A 5 -1.15 0.76 -26.71
C LEU A 5 -0.75 1.06 -25.26
N HIS A 6 -1.66 0.82 -24.33
CA HIS A 6 -1.28 0.60 -22.95
C HIS A 6 -0.55 -0.73 -22.95
N ALA A 7 0.78 -0.71 -22.96
CA ALA A 7 1.57 -1.88 -22.63
C ALA A 7 1.04 -2.38 -21.28
N GLN A 8 0.28 -3.47 -21.29
CA GLN A 8 -0.17 -4.08 -20.07
C GLN A 8 1.08 -4.66 -19.45
N VAL A 9 1.61 -3.98 -18.43
CA VAL A 9 2.60 -4.54 -17.52
C VAL A 9 1.98 -5.80 -16.94
N GLY A 10 2.30 -6.92 -17.56
CA GLY A 10 1.82 -8.22 -17.15
C GLY A 10 2.52 -8.62 -15.84
N PRO A 11 1.91 -9.54 -15.08
CA PRO A 11 2.56 -10.10 -13.90
C PRO A 11 3.92 -10.75 -14.18
N ASP A 12 4.13 -11.22 -15.42
CA ASP A 12 5.31 -11.95 -15.86
C ASP A 12 6.15 -11.14 -16.87
N ASP A 13 5.98 -9.81 -16.90
CA ASP A 13 6.80 -8.92 -17.73
C ASP A 13 8.27 -8.95 -17.25
N PRO A 14 9.19 -9.55 -18.03
CA PRO A 14 10.59 -9.69 -17.63
C PRO A 14 11.34 -8.36 -17.63
N ASP A 15 10.82 -7.36 -18.32
CA ASP A 15 11.39 -6.01 -18.40
C ASP A 15 10.77 -5.07 -17.36
N TRP A 16 9.87 -5.58 -16.52
CA TRP A 16 9.24 -4.78 -15.48
C TRP A 16 10.30 -4.21 -14.54
N LYS A 17 10.27 -2.89 -14.40
CA LYS A 17 11.07 -2.15 -13.44
C LYS A 17 10.17 -1.23 -12.65
N GLU A 18 10.36 -1.26 -11.33
CA GLU A 18 9.75 -0.28 -10.46
C GLU A 18 10.17 1.15 -10.87
N SER A 19 9.16 2.00 -11.07
CA SER A 19 9.28 3.44 -11.23
C SER A 19 9.91 4.09 -10.01
N ASP A 20 10.60 5.20 -10.21
CA ASP A 20 11.22 5.96 -9.12
C ASP A 20 10.24 6.17 -7.96
N THR A 21 10.67 5.80 -6.75
CA THR A 21 9.85 5.94 -5.56
C THR A 21 9.84 7.42 -5.15
N PRO A 22 8.67 8.08 -5.10
CA PRO A 22 8.62 9.46 -4.65
C PRO A 22 8.94 9.54 -3.15
N THR A 23 9.38 10.72 -2.69
CA THR A 23 9.63 10.98 -1.27
C THR A 23 8.40 10.59 -0.44
N PRO A 24 8.58 9.93 0.72
CA PRO A 24 7.45 9.58 1.59
C PRO A 24 6.62 10.83 1.92
N PRO A 25 5.29 10.79 1.69
CA PRO A 25 4.46 11.98 1.80
C PRO A 25 4.24 12.37 3.27
N ALA A 26 3.79 13.61 3.48
CA ALA A 26 3.12 13.96 4.74
C ALA A 26 1.82 13.14 4.86
N PHE A 27 1.44 12.78 6.08
CA PHE A 27 0.24 11.99 6.35
C PHE A 27 -0.53 12.51 7.57
N SER A 28 -1.82 12.20 7.61
CA SER A 28 -2.74 12.51 8.70
C SER A 28 -3.13 11.24 9.45
N VAL A 29 -3.12 11.32 10.77
CA VAL A 29 -3.62 10.24 11.63
C VAL A 29 -5.14 10.38 11.91
N ASP A 30 -5.74 11.53 11.62
CA ASP A 30 -7.13 11.84 12.01
C ASP A 30 -8.15 11.45 10.93
N LYS A 31 -7.71 11.20 9.69
CA LYS A 31 -8.57 10.96 8.53
C LYS A 31 -8.41 9.56 7.94
N LEU A 32 -7.97 8.62 8.78
CA LEU A 32 -7.66 7.26 8.35
C LEU A 32 -8.92 6.48 7.98
N LEU A 33 -8.86 5.77 6.87
CA LEU A 33 -9.86 4.76 6.49
C LEU A 33 -9.45 3.41 7.08
N PRO A 34 -10.30 2.77 7.91
CA PRO A 34 -9.91 1.61 8.68
C PRO A 34 -9.75 0.36 7.80
N LEU A 35 -8.77 -0.47 8.15
CA LEU A 35 -8.65 -1.84 7.63
C LEU A 35 -9.41 -2.80 8.55
N ALA A 36 -10.20 -3.69 7.96
CA ALA A 36 -10.97 -4.70 8.67
C ALA A 36 -10.07 -5.87 9.13
N MET A 37 -9.28 -5.62 10.17
CA MET A 37 -8.31 -6.59 10.68
C MET A 37 -9.00 -7.78 11.38
N PRO A 38 -8.45 -9.00 11.28
CA PRO A 38 -9.00 -10.13 12.01
C PRO A 38 -8.94 -9.92 13.53
N PRO A 39 -9.93 -10.41 14.32
CA PRO A 39 -10.09 -10.08 15.74
C PRO A 39 -8.89 -10.42 16.64
N TYR A 40 -8.06 -11.38 16.25
CA TYR A 40 -6.88 -11.79 17.00
C TYR A 40 -5.66 -10.85 16.83
N VAL A 41 -5.77 -9.82 15.97
CA VAL A 41 -4.73 -8.80 15.80
C VAL A 41 -5.02 -7.66 16.75
N SER A 42 -4.11 -7.40 17.69
CA SER A 42 -4.26 -6.33 18.68
C SER A 42 -3.97 -4.93 18.16
N LEU A 43 -3.33 -4.82 16.99
CA LEU A 43 -3.07 -3.55 16.30
C LEU A 43 -4.26 -3.19 15.41
N THR A 44 -4.71 -1.94 15.50
CA THR A 44 -5.62 -1.36 14.51
C THR A 44 -4.82 -0.68 13.41
N PHE A 45 -5.31 -0.72 12.17
CA PHE A 45 -4.65 -0.12 11.04
C PHE A 45 -5.63 0.75 10.25
N GLY A 46 -5.14 1.82 9.66
CA GLY A 46 -5.90 2.62 8.70
C GLY A 46 -5.00 3.25 7.64
N ILE A 47 -5.58 3.50 6.47
CA ILE A 47 -4.92 4.11 5.31
C ILE A 47 -5.20 5.61 5.33
N ASP A 48 -4.18 6.44 5.14
CA ASP A 48 -4.41 7.86 4.86
C ASP A 48 -4.79 8.04 3.38
N PRO A 49 -6.06 8.41 3.08
CA PRO A 49 -6.52 8.51 1.71
C PRO A 49 -5.80 9.59 0.89
N ALA A 50 -5.21 10.61 1.53
CA ALA A 50 -4.48 11.67 0.84
C ALA A 50 -3.12 11.21 0.28
N THR A 51 -2.64 10.05 0.73
CA THR A 51 -1.34 9.49 0.33
C THR A 51 -1.43 8.45 -0.78
N LEU A 52 -2.65 8.06 -1.17
CA LEU A 52 -2.88 7.02 -2.16
C LEU A 52 -2.46 7.49 -3.56
N ALA A 53 -1.60 6.71 -4.19
CA ALA A 53 -1.22 6.87 -5.59
C ALA A 53 -1.17 5.50 -6.29
N ILE A 54 -1.48 5.49 -7.58
CA ILE A 54 -1.25 4.35 -8.47
C ILE A 54 -0.18 4.78 -9.45
N SER A 55 0.98 4.12 -9.44
CA SER A 55 2.07 4.45 -10.36
C SER A 55 1.90 3.77 -11.72
N PRO A 56 2.56 4.27 -12.78
CA PRO A 56 2.42 3.75 -14.14
C PRO A 56 2.79 2.26 -14.29
N ASP A 57 3.62 1.74 -13.39
CA ASP A 57 4.08 0.36 -13.30
C ASP A 57 3.15 -0.55 -12.48
N GLY A 58 1.97 -0.05 -12.08
CA GLY A 58 0.92 -0.82 -11.41
C GLY A 58 1.05 -0.94 -9.88
N ILE A 59 1.95 -0.18 -9.23
CA ILE A 59 2.08 -0.19 -7.77
C ILE A 59 1.04 0.74 -7.13
N VAL A 60 0.32 0.23 -6.13
CA VAL A 60 -0.49 1.05 -5.23
C VAL A 60 0.39 1.52 -4.08
N ARG A 61 0.74 2.80 -4.06
CA ARG A 61 1.54 3.45 -3.01
C ARG A 61 0.65 4.15 -2.00
N TYR A 62 0.96 4.01 -0.72
CA TYR A 62 0.10 4.50 0.37
C TYR A 62 0.86 4.62 1.68
N VAL A 63 0.31 5.43 2.59
CA VAL A 63 0.67 5.41 4.01
C VAL A 63 -0.39 4.64 4.78
N VAL A 64 0.07 3.67 5.56
CA VAL A 64 -0.72 2.96 6.57
C VAL A 64 -0.23 3.36 7.96
N VAL A 65 -1.18 3.55 8.87
CA VAL A 65 -0.92 3.91 10.26
C VAL A 65 -1.43 2.79 11.15
N ALA A 66 -0.53 2.21 11.93
CA ALA A 66 -0.80 1.24 12.97
C ALA A 66 -0.92 1.93 14.35
N ARG A 67 -1.90 1.50 15.15
CA ARG A 67 -2.04 1.91 16.56
C ARG A 67 -2.15 0.70 17.46
N ASN A 68 -1.47 0.75 18.60
CA ASN A 68 -1.66 -0.21 19.69
C ASN A 68 -2.64 0.32 20.75
N ALA A 69 -3.05 -0.56 21.68
CA ALA A 69 -3.95 -0.20 22.78
C ALA A 69 -3.37 0.88 23.72
N GLY A 70 -2.04 1.01 23.78
CA GLY A 70 -1.35 2.05 24.57
C GLY A 70 -1.26 3.41 23.87
N GLY A 71 -1.84 3.57 22.68
CA GLY A 71 -1.84 4.82 21.92
C GLY A 71 -0.55 5.10 21.15
N SER A 72 0.43 4.18 21.14
CA SER A 72 1.61 4.33 20.28
C SER A 72 1.20 4.19 18.82
N ILE A 73 1.71 5.10 18.00
CA ILE A 73 1.45 5.17 16.57
C ILE A 73 2.73 4.81 15.83
N ASN A 74 2.60 3.96 14.80
CA ASN A 74 3.63 3.73 13.81
C ASN A 74 3.02 3.92 12.43
N ALA A 75 3.72 4.60 11.53
CA ALA A 75 3.31 4.75 10.14
C ALA A 75 4.33 4.08 9.22
N MET A 76 3.85 3.52 8.12
CA MET A 76 4.66 2.92 7.08
C MET A 76 4.24 3.50 5.73
N TYR A 77 5.21 3.94 4.95
CA TYR A 77 5.01 4.24 3.54
C TYR A 77 5.35 3.00 2.72
N GLU A 78 4.34 2.45 2.06
CA GLU A 78 4.38 1.12 1.43
C GLU A 78 3.87 1.15 -0.01
N GLY A 79 4.26 0.14 -0.77
CA GLY A 79 3.78 -0.14 -2.12
C GLY A 79 3.25 -1.57 -2.19
N ILE A 80 2.09 -1.76 -2.80
CA ILE A 80 1.54 -3.07 -3.14
C ILE A 80 1.65 -3.29 -4.64
N ARG A 81 2.22 -4.44 -5.04
CA ARG A 81 2.22 -4.93 -6.41
C ARG A 81 1.21 -6.08 -6.53
N CYS A 82 -0.02 -5.76 -6.92
CA CYS A 82 -1.10 -6.75 -7.03
C CYS A 82 -0.76 -7.91 -7.99
N ALA A 83 0.02 -7.62 -9.04
CA ALA A 83 0.41 -8.59 -10.06
C ALA A 83 1.18 -9.80 -9.51
N THR A 84 2.01 -9.58 -8.49
CA THR A 84 2.81 -10.62 -7.82
C THR A 84 2.39 -10.91 -6.38
N GLY A 85 1.44 -10.15 -5.84
CA GLY A 85 0.97 -10.35 -4.47
C GLY A 85 2.03 -9.98 -3.43
N GLU A 86 2.75 -8.88 -3.69
CA GLU A 86 3.87 -8.44 -2.87
C GLU A 86 3.63 -7.06 -2.28
N VAL A 87 4.25 -6.82 -1.13
CA VAL A 87 4.38 -5.50 -0.50
C VAL A 87 5.85 -5.12 -0.35
N LYS A 88 6.13 -3.82 -0.46
CA LYS A 88 7.43 -3.23 -0.15
C LYS A 88 7.23 -2.07 0.82
N THR A 89 8.01 -2.01 1.90
CA THR A 89 8.03 -0.86 2.81
C THR A 89 9.22 0.04 2.49
N TYR A 90 8.96 1.29 2.11
CA TYR A 90 9.99 2.26 1.72
C TYR A 90 10.47 3.12 2.90
N ALA A 91 9.58 3.43 3.83
CA ALA A 91 9.92 4.25 5.00
C ALA A 91 9.01 3.94 6.19
N ARG A 92 9.49 4.27 7.39
CA ARG A 92 8.75 4.12 8.66
C ARG A 92 8.84 5.40 9.47
N ALA A 93 7.79 5.72 10.22
CA ALA A 93 7.78 6.81 11.18
C ALA A 93 7.15 6.35 12.50
N GLY A 94 7.68 6.83 13.62
CA GLY A 94 7.02 6.76 14.92
C GLY A 94 6.18 8.01 15.15
N GLY A 95 4.92 7.86 15.56
CA GLY A 95 4.00 9.01 15.65
C GLY A 95 3.74 9.67 14.29
N THR A 96 3.61 10.99 14.30
CA THR A 96 3.69 11.86 13.11
C THR A 96 5.11 12.43 12.93
N GLY A 97 6.12 11.73 13.44
CA GLY A 97 7.53 12.12 13.41
C GLY A 97 8.18 11.97 12.02
N PRO A 98 9.50 12.25 11.93
CA PRO A 98 10.22 12.17 10.67
C PRO A 98 10.26 10.75 10.10
N TRP A 99 10.32 10.67 8.77
CA TRP A 99 10.52 9.41 8.07
C TRP A 99 11.94 8.88 8.27
N SER A 100 12.04 7.61 8.64
CA SER A 100 13.24 6.79 8.52
C SER A 100 13.16 5.98 7.23
N ILE A 101 14.04 6.29 6.27
CA ILE A 101 14.10 5.61 4.97
C ILE A 101 14.68 4.21 5.15
N VAL A 102 14.07 3.23 4.48
CA VAL A 102 14.62 1.88 4.38
C VAL A 102 15.68 1.90 3.28
N THR A 103 16.95 1.67 3.64
CA THR A 103 18.09 1.77 2.70
C THR A 103 18.00 0.79 1.52
N GLU A 104 17.40 -0.39 1.73
CA GLU A 104 17.28 -1.44 0.71
C GLU A 104 15.89 -2.11 0.78
N PRO A 105 14.83 -1.43 0.34
CA PRO A 105 13.47 -1.92 0.50
C PRO A 105 13.20 -3.09 -0.45
N GLN A 106 12.85 -4.24 0.13
CA GLN A 106 12.59 -5.48 -0.60
C GLN A 106 11.10 -5.70 -0.82
N TRP A 107 10.74 -6.27 -1.98
CA TRP A 107 9.43 -6.88 -2.18
C TRP A 107 9.34 -8.15 -1.33
N ARG A 108 8.19 -8.35 -0.70
CA ARG A 108 7.89 -9.54 0.10
C ARG A 108 6.48 -10.01 -0.22
N GLY A 109 6.31 -11.31 -0.39
CA GLY A 109 5.00 -11.92 -0.57
C GLY A 109 4.12 -11.65 0.64
N PHE A 110 2.82 -11.46 0.42
CA PHE A 110 1.85 -11.28 1.50
C PHE A 110 1.83 -12.43 2.51
N THR A 111 2.23 -13.62 2.08
CA THR A 111 2.21 -14.88 2.86
C THR A 111 3.60 -15.34 3.29
N ASP A 112 4.65 -14.55 3.06
CA ASP A 112 6.01 -14.90 3.47
C ASP A 112 6.14 -14.93 5.00
N ASN A 113 7.26 -15.47 5.49
CA ASN A 113 7.53 -15.54 6.92
C ASN A 113 7.59 -14.13 7.52
N LEU A 114 6.72 -13.84 8.51
CA LEU A 114 6.35 -12.50 9.00
C LEU A 114 5.48 -11.68 8.01
N PRO A 115 4.26 -12.16 7.71
CA PRO A 115 3.39 -11.53 6.74
C PRO A 115 3.02 -10.11 7.18
N SER A 116 3.09 -9.16 6.24
CA SER A 116 2.51 -7.83 6.41
C SER A 116 0.99 -7.94 6.32
N LYS A 117 0.38 -8.46 7.39
CA LYS A 117 -1.03 -8.84 7.40
C LYS A 117 -1.96 -7.68 7.08
N HIS A 118 -1.59 -6.46 7.49
CA HIS A 118 -2.32 -5.24 7.13
C HIS A 118 -2.27 -4.99 5.61
N ALA A 119 -1.12 -5.20 4.97
CA ALA A 119 -0.98 -5.07 3.52
C ALA A 119 -1.82 -6.12 2.78
N TRP A 120 -1.87 -7.36 3.26
CA TRP A 120 -2.74 -8.39 2.68
C TRP A 120 -4.23 -8.06 2.85
N VAL A 121 -4.64 -7.56 4.03
CA VAL A 121 -6.01 -7.10 4.26
C VAL A 121 -6.35 -5.93 3.35
N PHE A 122 -5.46 -4.94 3.21
CA PHE A 122 -5.69 -3.81 2.33
C PHE A 122 -5.77 -4.22 0.85
N ALA A 123 -4.87 -5.12 0.40
CA ALA A 123 -4.91 -5.72 -0.92
C ALA A 123 -6.29 -6.32 -1.22
N ARG A 124 -6.82 -7.14 -0.32
CA ARG A 124 -8.12 -7.81 -0.50
C ARG A 124 -9.33 -6.89 -0.32
N GLN A 125 -9.23 -5.91 0.57
CA GLN A 125 -10.35 -5.03 0.91
C GLN A 125 -10.56 -3.97 -0.17
N ALA A 126 -9.49 -3.45 -0.77
CA ALA A 126 -9.61 -2.29 -1.65
C ALA A 126 -8.54 -2.13 -2.74
N ALA A 127 -7.29 -2.56 -2.53
CA ALA A 127 -6.21 -2.22 -3.47
C ALA A 127 -6.13 -3.16 -4.69
N CYS A 128 -6.49 -4.44 -4.56
CA CYS A 128 -6.33 -5.46 -5.60
C CYS A 128 -7.64 -6.18 -5.94
N ASP A 129 -7.83 -6.48 -7.22
CA ASP A 129 -8.83 -7.41 -7.75
C ASP A 129 -8.10 -8.53 -8.49
N GLY A 130 -8.02 -9.71 -7.86
CA GLY A 130 -7.13 -10.78 -8.29
C GLY A 130 -5.67 -10.30 -8.37
N ARG A 131 -5.07 -10.40 -9.57
CA ARG A 131 -3.70 -9.96 -9.86
C ARG A 131 -3.62 -8.53 -10.43
N ALA A 132 -4.72 -7.80 -10.49
CA ALA A 132 -4.76 -6.42 -10.97
C ALA A 132 -5.05 -5.45 -9.83
N THR A 133 -4.83 -4.16 -10.06
CA THR A 133 -5.37 -3.12 -9.16
C THR A 133 -6.89 -3.15 -9.26
N ALA A 134 -7.60 -3.14 -8.12
CA ALA A 134 -9.07 -3.13 -8.10
C ALA A 134 -9.68 -1.84 -8.67
N ALA A 135 -8.84 -0.84 -8.90
CA ALA A 135 -9.17 0.53 -9.14
C ALA A 135 -8.33 1.06 -10.30
N SER A 136 -8.93 1.95 -11.10
CA SER A 136 -8.20 2.74 -12.10
C SER A 136 -7.70 4.06 -11.51
N THR A 137 -8.26 4.50 -10.37
CA THR A 137 -7.85 5.74 -9.68
C THR A 137 -7.74 5.56 -8.16
N PRO A 138 -6.92 6.37 -7.46
CA PRO A 138 -6.90 6.40 -5.99
C PRO A 138 -8.28 6.63 -5.36
N GLY A 139 -9.14 7.42 -6.03
CA GLY A 139 -10.50 7.68 -5.58
C GLY A 139 -11.38 6.44 -5.55
N ASP A 140 -11.13 5.44 -6.40
CA ASP A 140 -11.89 4.19 -6.39
C ASP A 140 -11.49 3.31 -5.21
N ILE A 141 -10.20 3.27 -4.87
CA ILE A 141 -9.67 2.60 -3.66
C ILE A 141 -10.30 3.23 -2.41
N VAL A 142 -10.35 4.55 -2.34
CA VAL A 142 -11.01 5.28 -1.24
C VAL A 142 -12.49 4.90 -1.12
N ARG A 143 -13.21 4.75 -2.24
CA ARG A 143 -14.62 4.31 -2.21
C ARG A 143 -14.74 2.86 -1.75
N ALA A 144 -13.83 1.97 -2.14
CA ALA A 144 -13.83 0.58 -1.70
C ALA A 144 -13.58 0.45 -0.19
N LEU A 145 -12.65 1.25 0.38
CA LEU A 145 -12.37 1.28 1.81
C LEU A 145 -13.52 1.79 2.70
N LYS A 146 -14.48 2.52 2.12
CA LYS A 146 -15.63 3.11 2.83
C LYS A 146 -16.88 2.23 2.82
N LYS A 147 -16.87 1.13 2.08
CA LYS A 147 -17.96 0.15 2.04
C LYS A 147 -17.91 -0.74 3.27
#